data_AF-A0AAX6N2J1-F1
#
_entry.id   AF-A0AAX6N2J1-F1
#
_cell.length_a   1.000
_cell.length_b   1.000
_cell.length_c   1.000
_cell.angle_alpha   90.00
_cell.angle_beta   90.00
_cell.angle_gamma   90.00
#
_symmetry.space_group_name_H-M   'P 1'
#
loop_
_entity.id
_entity.type
_entity.pdbx_description
1 polymer ?
#
loop_
_entity_poly.entity_id
_entity_poly.type
_entity_poly.pdbx_seq_one_letter_code
_entity_poly.pdbx_strand_id
1 'polypeptide(L)'
;MDSLLELKDELIKGQKLAMQGSYQRRAPSKKAVPHLLAARKGLKEYVKQYSNDPLAWQLLSQAEEYLLNYNAALMALQNAVSLDKKDKKLLKRLALLKEYASKWQELDMTPEQLRSLEIYLEEKLEVYACNHTLIYTREWLDISTLHSKRSKIVKALQNQGGFCDCEVLMNVID
;
A
#
# COMPACT_ATOMS: atom_id res chain seq x y z
N MET A 1 25.55 -1.12 -15.49
CA MET A 1 24.59 -1.74 -14.57
C MET A 1 24.72 -0.98 -13.28
N ASP A 2 23.64 -0.36 -12.81
CA ASP A 2 23.72 0.45 -11.59
C ASP A 2 24.11 -0.43 -10.41
N SER A 3 24.97 0.10 -9.56
CA SER A 3 25.36 -0.56 -8.32
C SER A 3 24.15 -0.67 -7.39
N LEU A 4 24.16 -1.68 -6.51
CA LEU A 4 23.09 -1.83 -5.52
C LEU A 4 22.93 -0.58 -4.63
N LEU A 5 24.04 0.14 -4.41
CA LEU A 5 24.06 1.39 -3.64
C LEU A 5 23.29 2.50 -4.38
N GLU A 6 23.54 2.71 -5.67
CA GLU A 6 22.82 3.70 -6.48
C GLU A 6 21.32 3.39 -6.54
N LEU A 7 20.96 2.11 -6.71
CA LEU A 7 19.56 1.67 -6.71
C LEU A 7 18.88 1.90 -5.35
N LYS A 8 19.60 1.68 -4.26
CA LYS A 8 19.11 1.96 -2.91
C LYS A 8 18.90 3.46 -2.70
N ASP A 9 19.83 4.29 -3.13
CA ASP A 9 19.74 5.75 -2.98
C ASP A 9 18.57 6.32 -3.81
N GLU A 10 18.38 5.81 -5.02
CA GLU A 10 17.24 6.16 -5.88
C GLU A 10 15.91 5.73 -5.26
N LEU A 11 15.86 4.53 -4.66
CA LEU A 11 14.68 4.08 -3.91
C LEU A 11 14.40 5.02 -2.73
N ILE A 12 15.40 5.33 -1.90
CA ILE A 12 15.26 6.24 -0.74
C ILE A 12 14.75 7.61 -1.19
N LYS A 13 15.23 8.13 -2.32
CA LYS A 13 14.74 9.39 -2.90
C LYS A 13 13.26 9.30 -3.26
N GLY A 14 12.85 8.22 -3.92
CA GLY A 14 11.44 7.95 -4.20
C GLY A 14 10.59 7.86 -2.93
N GLN A 15 11.06 7.14 -1.92
CA GLN A 15 10.36 6.99 -0.63
C GLN A 15 10.15 8.33 0.08
N LYS A 16 11.18 9.18 0.13
CA LYS A 16 11.09 10.53 0.72
C LYS A 16 10.06 11.42 0.02
N LEU A 17 9.91 11.27 -1.28
CA LEU A 17 8.96 12.04 -2.08
C LEU A 17 7.55 11.43 -2.07
N ALA A 18 7.38 10.18 -1.62
CA ALA A 18 6.14 9.43 -1.80
C ALA A 18 4.96 10.02 -1.03
N MET A 19 5.22 10.71 0.09
CA MET A 19 4.20 11.22 1.01
C MET A 19 3.20 10.14 1.45
N GLN A 20 3.71 8.92 1.67
CA GLN A 20 2.92 7.78 2.14
C GLN A 20 3.24 7.50 3.62
N GLY A 21 2.21 7.28 4.43
CA GLY A 21 2.34 6.73 5.79
C GLY A 21 3.01 5.36 5.78
N SER A 22 3.62 4.98 6.91
CA SER A 22 4.37 3.71 7.04
C SER A 22 3.48 2.47 6.99
N TYR A 23 2.16 2.65 7.13
CA TYR A 23 1.13 1.62 7.11
C TYR A 23 0.01 2.09 6.18
N GLN A 24 -0.66 1.16 5.49
CA GLN A 24 -1.74 1.45 4.53
C GLN A 24 -1.30 2.38 3.37
N ARG A 25 -0.31 1.92 2.58
CA ARG A 25 0.22 2.71 1.46
C ARG A 25 -0.90 3.11 0.51
N ARG A 26 -1.00 4.40 0.23
CA ARG A 26 -1.84 4.98 -0.82
C ARG A 26 -1.06 5.15 -2.11
N ALA A 27 -1.65 5.69 -3.17
CA ALA A 27 -0.87 6.00 -4.38
C ALA A 27 0.31 6.94 -4.03
N PRO A 28 1.55 6.65 -4.46
CA PRO A 28 2.67 7.53 -4.20
C PRO A 28 2.47 8.87 -4.93
N SER A 29 3.04 9.94 -4.38
CA SER A 29 3.00 11.25 -5.05
C SER A 29 3.57 11.17 -6.46
N LYS A 30 3.04 11.99 -7.39
CA LYS A 30 3.52 12.03 -8.79
C LYS A 30 5.02 12.31 -8.90
N LYS A 31 5.61 13.01 -7.92
CA LYS A 31 7.05 13.30 -7.87
C LYS A 31 7.89 12.09 -7.48
N ALA A 32 7.33 11.15 -6.71
CA ALA A 32 8.01 9.92 -6.31
C ALA A 32 8.00 8.85 -7.39
N VAL A 33 6.93 8.79 -8.20
CA VAL A 33 6.71 7.72 -9.19
C VAL A 33 7.92 7.48 -10.10
N PRO A 34 8.56 8.50 -10.71
CA PRO A 34 9.73 8.25 -11.57
C PRO A 34 10.88 7.57 -10.84
N HIS A 35 11.18 7.99 -9.61
CA HIS A 35 12.26 7.43 -8.79
C HIS A 35 11.96 5.99 -8.35
N LEU A 36 10.73 5.73 -7.91
CA LEU A 36 10.29 4.38 -7.53
C LEU A 36 10.32 3.42 -8.72
N LEU A 37 9.90 3.88 -9.91
CA LEU A 37 9.94 3.08 -11.13
C LEU A 37 11.38 2.80 -11.60
N ALA A 38 12.27 3.80 -11.53
CA ALA A 38 13.68 3.65 -11.87
C ALA A 38 14.37 2.63 -10.94
N ALA A 39 14.21 2.80 -9.63
CA ALA A 39 14.73 1.86 -8.64
C ALA A 39 14.17 0.45 -8.83
N ARG A 40 12.84 0.30 -9.00
CA ARG A 40 12.21 -1.00 -9.24
C ARG A 40 12.79 -1.69 -10.48
N LYS A 41 12.96 -0.95 -11.58
CA LYS A 41 13.53 -1.49 -12.82
C LYS A 41 14.95 -2.01 -12.55
N GLY A 42 15.85 -1.15 -12.10
CA GLY A 42 17.22 -1.55 -11.82
C GLY A 42 17.34 -2.71 -10.82
N LEU A 43 16.51 -2.73 -9.77
CA LEU A 43 16.47 -3.83 -8.80
C LEU A 43 15.98 -5.15 -9.41
N LYS A 44 15.00 -5.13 -10.33
CA LYS A 44 14.58 -6.33 -11.08
C LYS A 44 15.70 -6.89 -11.94
N GLU A 45 16.46 -6.02 -12.59
CA GLU A 45 17.63 -6.43 -13.38
C GLU A 45 18.75 -6.94 -12.47
N TYR A 46 18.96 -6.33 -11.30
CA TYR A 46 19.98 -6.73 -10.33
C TYR A 46 19.74 -8.13 -9.78
N VAL A 47 18.53 -8.43 -9.27
CA VAL A 47 18.23 -9.74 -8.66
C VAL A 47 18.24 -10.89 -9.66
N LYS A 48 18.11 -10.61 -10.98
CA LYS A 48 18.30 -11.63 -12.03
C LYS A 48 19.75 -12.09 -12.14
N GLN A 49 20.70 -11.18 -11.92
CA GLN A 49 22.13 -11.48 -12.01
C GLN A 49 22.71 -11.93 -10.66
N TYR A 50 22.21 -11.35 -9.57
CA TYR A 50 22.66 -11.57 -8.20
C TYR A 50 21.53 -12.11 -7.33
N SER A 51 21.00 -13.28 -7.69
CA SER A 51 19.82 -13.86 -7.03
C SER A 51 20.04 -14.28 -5.57
N ASN A 52 21.30 -14.41 -5.13
CA ASN A 52 21.68 -14.76 -3.77
C ASN A 52 21.88 -13.55 -2.85
N ASP A 53 21.57 -12.32 -3.30
CA ASP A 53 21.68 -11.12 -2.48
C ASP A 53 20.36 -10.83 -1.73
N PRO A 54 20.26 -11.09 -0.41
CA PRO A 54 19.04 -10.85 0.34
C PRO A 54 18.68 -9.36 0.44
N LEU A 55 19.66 -8.45 0.45
CA LEU A 55 19.41 -7.01 0.53
C LEU A 55 18.75 -6.51 -0.76
N ALA A 56 19.21 -6.98 -1.92
CA ALA A 56 18.59 -6.62 -3.20
C ALA A 56 17.11 -7.04 -3.27
N TRP A 57 16.79 -8.24 -2.79
CA TRP A 57 15.39 -8.70 -2.68
C TRP A 57 14.55 -7.87 -1.71
N GLN A 58 15.12 -7.43 -0.59
CA GLN A 58 14.44 -6.53 0.35
C GLN A 58 14.15 -5.16 -0.26
N LEU A 59 15.10 -4.60 -1.01
CA LEU A 59 14.94 -3.32 -1.69
C LEU A 59 13.90 -3.43 -2.81
N LEU A 60 13.91 -4.53 -3.57
CA LEU A 60 12.90 -4.79 -4.60
C LEU A 60 11.49 -4.92 -3.98
N SER A 61 11.38 -5.64 -2.85
CA SER A 61 10.13 -5.74 -2.10
C SER A 61 9.59 -4.37 -1.71
N GLN A 62 10.45 -3.50 -1.18
CA GLN A 62 10.08 -2.12 -0.85
C GLN A 62 9.64 -1.33 -2.07
N ALA A 63 10.35 -1.41 -3.19
CA ALA A 63 9.99 -0.68 -4.40
C ALA A 63 8.60 -1.11 -4.92
N GLU A 64 8.30 -2.41 -4.92
CA GLU A 64 6.97 -2.93 -5.31
C GLU A 64 5.88 -2.52 -4.31
N GLU A 65 6.17 -2.53 -3.00
CA GLU A 65 5.23 -2.09 -1.95
C GLU A 65 4.84 -0.60 -2.12
N TYR A 66 5.82 0.29 -2.33
CA TYR A 66 5.57 1.71 -2.57
C TYR A 66 4.76 1.99 -3.86
N LEU A 67 4.83 1.07 -4.81
CA LEU A 67 4.05 1.08 -6.06
C LEU A 67 2.75 0.26 -5.96
N LEU A 68 2.34 -0.12 -4.75
CA LEU A 68 1.12 -0.87 -4.43
C LEU A 68 1.00 -2.23 -5.12
N ASN A 69 2.13 -2.79 -5.54
CA ASN A 69 2.22 -4.12 -6.11
C ASN A 69 2.52 -5.15 -5.01
N TYR A 70 1.56 -5.33 -4.10
CA TYR A 70 1.71 -6.17 -2.92
C TYR A 70 2.08 -7.63 -3.25
N ASN A 71 1.57 -8.16 -4.37
CA ASN A 71 1.91 -9.52 -4.81
C ASN A 71 3.40 -9.65 -5.13
N ALA A 72 3.96 -8.74 -5.93
CA ALA A 72 5.38 -8.75 -6.24
C ALA A 72 6.25 -8.41 -5.02
N ALA A 73 5.78 -7.49 -4.17
CA ALA A 73 6.44 -7.14 -2.92
C ALA A 73 6.59 -8.36 -1.99
N LEU A 74 5.53 -9.16 -1.86
CA LEU A 74 5.50 -10.39 -1.08
C LEU A 74 6.44 -11.44 -1.65
N MET A 75 6.41 -11.68 -2.97
CA MET A 75 7.32 -12.63 -3.61
C MET A 75 8.79 -12.25 -3.40
N ALA A 76 9.13 -10.97 -3.59
CA ALA A 76 10.49 -10.48 -3.37
C ALA A 76 10.93 -10.64 -1.91
N LEU A 77 10.06 -10.33 -0.94
CA LEU A 77 10.41 -10.46 0.48
C LEU A 77 10.55 -11.92 0.91
N GLN A 78 9.74 -12.83 0.34
CA GLN A 78 9.88 -14.26 0.56
C GLN A 78 11.23 -14.79 0.05
N ASN A 79 11.71 -14.29 -1.09
CA ASN A 79 13.05 -14.61 -1.58
C ASN A 79 14.14 -14.10 -0.64
N ALA A 80 14.01 -12.88 -0.09
CA ALA A 80 14.95 -12.38 0.91
C ALA A 80 14.99 -13.27 2.17
N VAL A 81 13.82 -13.65 2.68
CA VAL A 81 13.68 -14.52 3.87
C VAL A 81 14.22 -15.93 3.61
N SER A 82 14.08 -16.46 2.40
CA SER A 82 14.59 -17.79 2.07
C SER A 82 16.12 -17.85 2.08
N LEU A 83 16.78 -16.73 1.75
CA LEU A 83 18.23 -16.54 1.79
C LEU A 83 18.75 -16.26 3.21
N ASP A 84 17.98 -15.57 4.05
CA ASP A 84 18.31 -15.33 5.46
C ASP A 84 17.14 -15.66 6.40
N LYS A 85 16.99 -16.96 6.68
CA LYS A 85 15.86 -17.51 7.47
C LYS A 85 15.89 -17.15 8.95
N LYS A 86 17.01 -16.62 9.46
CA LYS A 86 17.21 -16.33 10.89
C LYS A 86 16.99 -14.86 11.22
N ASP A 87 16.87 -13.99 10.22
CA ASP A 87 16.57 -12.58 10.44
C ASP A 87 15.13 -12.38 10.93
N LYS A 88 15.00 -12.18 12.26
CA LYS A 88 13.72 -11.90 12.92
C LYS A 88 13.05 -10.63 12.41
N LYS A 89 13.81 -9.62 11.98
CA LYS A 89 13.25 -8.37 11.43
C LYS A 89 12.60 -8.64 10.07
N LEU A 90 13.21 -9.47 9.23
CA LEU A 90 12.61 -9.86 7.94
C LEU A 90 11.37 -10.71 8.11
N LEU A 91 11.39 -11.66 9.04
CA LEU A 91 10.21 -12.47 9.36
C LEU A 91 9.05 -11.60 9.83
N LYS A 92 9.31 -10.63 10.73
CA LYS A 92 8.29 -9.67 11.18
C LYS A 92 7.78 -8.82 10.02
N ARG A 93 8.66 -8.30 9.16
CA ARG A 93 8.28 -7.52 7.98
C ARG A 93 7.39 -8.36 7.04
N LEU A 94 7.72 -9.62 6.80
CA LEU A 94 6.95 -10.50 5.95
C LEU A 94 5.55 -10.76 6.50
N ALA A 95 5.42 -10.98 7.81
CA ALA A 95 4.12 -11.15 8.45
C ALA A 95 3.25 -9.88 8.30
N LEU A 96 3.81 -8.71 8.58
CA LEU A 96 3.11 -7.43 8.42
C LEU A 96 2.71 -7.17 6.96
N LEU A 97 3.62 -7.39 6.00
CA LEU A 97 3.33 -7.20 4.59
C LEU A 97 2.20 -8.11 4.09
N LYS A 98 2.12 -9.36 4.60
CA LYS A 98 1.02 -10.28 4.29
C LYS A 98 -0.33 -9.75 4.80
N GLU A 99 -0.35 -9.21 6.02
CA GLU A 99 -1.55 -8.60 6.58
C GLU A 99 -2.02 -7.40 5.74
N TYR A 100 -1.11 -6.49 5.39
CA TYR A 100 -1.45 -5.33 4.55
C TYR A 100 -1.91 -5.73 3.15
N ALA A 101 -1.24 -6.70 2.52
CA ALA A 101 -1.65 -7.22 1.23
C ALA A 101 -3.07 -7.81 1.28
N SER A 102 -3.39 -8.53 2.36
CA SER A 102 -4.73 -9.10 2.57
C SER A 102 -5.78 -8.01 2.74
N LYS A 103 -5.51 -7.01 3.59
CA LYS A 103 -6.42 -5.86 3.80
C LYS A 103 -6.67 -5.10 2.49
N TRP A 104 -5.61 -4.85 1.72
CA TRP A 104 -5.71 -4.18 0.42
C TRP A 104 -6.52 -4.98 -0.59
N GLN A 105 -6.29 -6.29 -0.68
CA GLN A 105 -7.03 -7.18 -1.56
C GLN A 105 -8.51 -7.29 -1.17
N GLU A 106 -8.80 -7.27 0.13
CA GLU A 106 -10.16 -7.36 0.66
C GLU A 106 -10.99 -6.11 0.32
N LEU A 107 -10.39 -4.92 0.39
CA LEU A 107 -11.04 -3.65 0.04
C LEU A 107 -11.60 -3.65 -1.38
N ASP A 108 -10.91 -4.31 -2.33
CA ASP A 108 -11.35 -4.40 -3.74
C ASP A 108 -11.64 -3.00 -4.35
N MET A 109 -10.81 -2.03 -3.97
CA MET A 109 -10.83 -0.64 -4.43
C MET A 109 -9.50 -0.29 -5.08
N THR A 110 -9.52 0.64 -6.04
CA THR A 110 -8.29 1.24 -6.56
C THR A 110 -7.76 2.32 -5.60
N PRO A 111 -6.47 2.68 -5.70
CA PRO A 111 -5.92 3.80 -4.92
C PRO A 111 -6.67 5.13 -5.15
N GLU A 112 -7.14 5.37 -6.37
CA GLU A 112 -7.91 6.56 -6.75
C GLU A 112 -9.30 6.54 -6.12
N GLN A 113 -9.94 5.36 -6.07
CA GLN A 113 -11.21 5.18 -5.38
C GLN A 113 -11.06 5.45 -3.89
N LEU A 114 -10.02 4.92 -3.24
CA LEU A 114 -9.78 5.15 -1.82
C LEU A 114 -9.52 6.63 -1.53
N ARG A 115 -8.71 7.31 -2.38
CA ARG A 115 -8.46 8.75 -2.25
C ARG A 115 -9.72 9.59 -2.51
N SER A 116 -10.57 9.18 -3.44
CA SER A 116 -11.85 9.87 -3.69
C SER A 116 -12.81 9.72 -2.52
N LEU A 117 -12.87 8.53 -1.90
CA LEU A 117 -13.67 8.30 -0.70
C LEU A 117 -13.15 9.17 0.45
N GLU A 118 -11.83 9.22 0.66
CA GLU A 118 -11.22 10.07 1.67
C GLU A 118 -11.63 11.53 1.54
N ILE A 119 -11.39 12.14 0.37
CA ILE A 119 -11.73 13.55 0.11
C ILE A 119 -13.21 13.80 0.38
N TYR A 120 -14.07 12.88 -0.09
CA TYR A 120 -15.51 13.00 0.10
C TYR A 120 -15.92 12.96 1.58
N LEU A 121 -15.32 12.06 2.37
CA LEU A 121 -15.60 11.97 3.80
C LEU A 121 -15.03 13.16 4.57
N GLU A 122 -13.83 13.64 4.23
CA GLU A 122 -13.24 14.85 4.80
C GLU A 122 -14.17 16.06 4.60
N GLU A 123 -14.63 16.30 3.36
CA GLU A 123 -15.54 17.40 3.01
C GLU A 123 -16.90 17.29 3.74
N LYS A 124 -17.49 16.09 3.81
CA LYS A 124 -18.76 15.88 4.51
C LYS A 124 -18.61 16.07 6.02
N LEU A 125 -17.53 15.58 6.61
CA LEU A 125 -17.32 15.62 8.07
C LEU A 125 -16.85 17.00 8.57
N GLU A 126 -16.29 17.84 7.69
CA GLU A 126 -16.04 19.25 7.99
C GLU A 126 -17.35 20.04 8.16
N VAL A 127 -18.37 19.72 7.35
CA VAL A 127 -19.68 20.39 7.38
C VAL A 127 -20.62 19.75 8.41
N TYR A 128 -20.62 18.43 8.51
CA TYR A 128 -21.53 17.66 9.34
C TYR A 128 -20.74 16.82 10.35
N ALA A 129 -21.01 16.99 11.63
CA ALA A 129 -20.40 16.14 12.64
C ALA A 129 -20.72 14.65 12.40
N CYS A 130 -19.78 13.77 12.76
CA CYS A 130 -20.02 12.34 12.65
C CYS A 130 -21.22 11.90 13.50
N ASN A 131 -22.14 11.16 12.90
CA ASN A 131 -23.32 10.60 13.55
C ASN A 131 -23.19 9.10 13.87
N HIS A 132 -21.98 8.56 13.83
CA HIS A 132 -21.66 7.14 14.05
C HIS A 132 -22.36 6.17 13.08
N THR A 133 -22.63 6.62 11.86
CA THR A 133 -23.15 5.77 10.78
C THR A 133 -22.23 5.78 9.56
N LEU A 134 -22.55 4.98 8.54
CA LEU A 134 -21.87 4.95 7.24
C LEU A 134 -22.68 5.66 6.15
N ILE A 135 -23.46 6.68 6.51
CA ILE A 135 -24.36 7.34 5.55
C ILE A 135 -23.56 7.93 4.39
N TYR A 136 -22.47 8.66 4.67
CA TYR A 136 -21.69 9.30 3.62
C TYR A 136 -20.85 8.29 2.83
N THR A 137 -20.30 7.27 3.49
CA THR A 137 -19.61 6.17 2.80
C THR A 137 -20.53 5.46 1.82
N ARG A 138 -21.78 5.19 2.21
CA ARG A 138 -22.79 4.55 1.34
C ARG A 138 -23.20 5.48 0.20
N GLU A 139 -23.42 6.77 0.48
CA GLU A 139 -23.70 7.79 -0.54
C GLU A 139 -22.58 7.84 -1.60
N TRP A 140 -21.32 7.84 -1.17
CA TRP A 140 -20.17 7.78 -2.08
C TRP A 140 -20.14 6.48 -2.89
N LEU A 141 -20.35 5.33 -2.25
CA LEU A 141 -20.39 4.03 -2.93
C LEU A 141 -21.49 3.97 -3.99
N ASP A 142 -22.62 4.64 -3.76
CA ASP A 142 -23.72 4.71 -4.70
C ASP A 142 -23.36 5.45 -5.99
N ILE A 143 -22.50 6.47 -5.88
CA ILE A 143 -22.05 7.32 -6.99
C ILE A 143 -20.84 6.72 -7.71
N SER A 144 -19.90 6.13 -6.96
CA SER A 144 -18.54 5.83 -7.45
C SER A 144 -18.26 4.35 -7.66
N THR A 145 -19.20 3.46 -7.35
CA THR A 145 -19.01 2.00 -7.47
C THR A 145 -20.22 1.25 -8.02
N LEU A 146 -19.94 0.10 -8.64
CA LEU A 146 -20.97 -0.83 -9.09
C LEU A 146 -21.79 -1.35 -7.91
N HIS A 147 -23.12 -1.38 -8.05
CA HIS A 147 -24.04 -1.87 -7.02
C HIS A 147 -23.66 -3.25 -6.46
N SER A 148 -23.19 -4.16 -7.32
CA SER A 148 -22.76 -5.51 -6.92
C SER A 148 -21.55 -5.54 -5.98
N LYS A 149 -20.72 -4.49 -5.94
CA LYS A 149 -19.54 -4.42 -5.06
C LYS A 149 -19.80 -3.76 -3.71
N ARG A 150 -20.85 -2.95 -3.58
CA ARG A 150 -21.08 -2.07 -2.41
C ARG A 150 -21.08 -2.81 -1.08
N SER A 151 -21.88 -3.88 -0.97
CA SER A 151 -21.97 -4.66 0.27
C SER A 151 -20.64 -5.30 0.66
N LYS A 152 -19.88 -5.78 -0.34
CA LYS A 152 -18.54 -6.35 -0.11
C LYS A 152 -17.56 -5.29 0.38
N ILE A 153 -17.56 -4.11 -0.23
CA ILE A 153 -16.69 -2.99 0.19
C ILE A 153 -17.05 -2.54 1.61
N VAL A 154 -18.34 -2.36 1.93
CA VAL A 154 -18.78 -2.02 3.29
C VAL A 154 -18.30 -3.05 4.30
N LYS A 155 -18.43 -4.35 3.99
CA LYS A 155 -17.93 -5.41 4.87
C LYS A 155 -16.41 -5.37 5.04
N ALA A 156 -15.67 -5.10 3.97
CA ALA A 156 -14.21 -4.95 4.02
C ALA A 156 -13.78 -3.77 4.90
N LEU A 157 -14.46 -2.62 4.80
CA LEU A 157 -14.25 -1.46 5.67
C LEU A 157 -14.48 -1.83 7.14
N GLN A 158 -15.60 -2.50 7.44
CA GLN A 158 -15.95 -2.94 8.79
C GLN A 158 -14.94 -3.96 9.37
N ASN A 159 -14.47 -4.91 8.56
CA ASN A 159 -13.43 -5.86 8.97
C ASN A 159 -12.10 -5.17 9.34
N GLN A 160 -11.89 -3.94 8.84
CA GLN A 160 -10.74 -3.09 9.16
C GLN A 160 -11.06 -2.02 10.22
N GLY A 161 -12.24 -2.08 10.84
CA GLY A 161 -12.65 -1.21 11.93
C GLY A 161 -13.41 0.06 11.51
N GLY A 162 -13.82 0.19 10.25
CA GLY A 162 -14.63 1.29 9.74
C GLY A 162 -16.14 1.07 9.91
N PHE A 163 -16.69 1.31 11.11
CA PHE A 163 -18.14 1.16 11.38
C PHE A 163 -18.91 2.48 11.31
N CYS A 164 -18.25 3.63 11.44
CA CYS A 164 -18.74 4.97 11.06
C CYS A 164 -17.88 5.59 9.95
N ASP A 165 -18.41 6.64 9.31
CA ASP A 165 -17.67 7.49 8.35
C ASP A 165 -16.34 8.02 8.95
N CYS A 166 -16.35 8.34 10.25
CA CYS A 166 -15.16 8.76 10.99
C CYS A 166 -14.07 7.69 11.11
N GLU A 167 -14.47 6.46 11.39
CA GLU A 167 -13.59 5.32 11.56
C GLU A 167 -13.09 4.81 10.21
N VAL A 168 -13.85 4.99 9.13
CA VAL A 168 -13.34 4.74 7.77
C VAL A 168 -12.12 5.61 7.51
N LEU A 169 -12.15 6.90 7.87
CA LEU A 169 -10.97 7.78 7.79
C LEU A 169 -9.84 7.30 8.70
N MET A 170 -10.13 7.07 9.99
CA MET A 170 -9.09 6.80 11.00
C MET A 170 -8.49 5.39 10.96
N ASN A 171 -9.24 4.37 10.56
CA ASN A 171 -8.81 2.96 10.68
C ASN A 171 -8.47 2.33 9.33
N VAL A 172 -9.08 2.81 8.24
CA VAL A 172 -8.98 2.19 6.90
C VAL A 172 -8.25 3.06 5.88
N ILE A 173 -8.16 4.36 6.14
CA ILE A 173 -7.56 5.33 5.22
C ILE A 173 -6.25 5.89 5.80
N ASP A 174 -6.18 6.19 7.10
CA ASP A 174 -4.98 6.72 7.81
C ASP A 174 -3.74 5.81 7.74
#